data_AF-A0A1Q7Z1R5-F1
#
_entry.id   AF-A0A1Q7Z1R5-F1
#
_cell.length_a   1.000
_cell.length_b   1.000
_cell.length_c   1.000
_cell.angle_alpha   90.00
_cell.angle_beta   90.00
_cell.angle_gamma   90.00
#
_symmetry.space_group_name_H-M   'P 1'
#
loop_
_entity.id
_entity.type
_entity.pdbx_description
1 polymer ?
#
loop_
_entity_poly.entity_id
_entity_poly.type
_entity_poly.pdbx_seq_one_letter_code
_entity_poly.pdbx_strand_id
1 'polypeptide(L)'
;MLRRMRDPGSAGELSILVAWLSTFRLGELVSEEDVPMQSAALVDRLRIESLIHGDGPVKRIPVVLKMIIRHQDAFTAESENGILQALQAMLDDGELRKALQVNEHEGVLYYNKEALEILLDWLFLAGMIKRATAKPGAATIDPAGLNRRLASLLNFRNLSDQSGYRLDGLKKALALPARAIEQQA
;
A
#
# COMPACT_ATOMS: atom_id res chain seq x y z
N MET A 1 -10.28 2.83 10.34
CA MET A 1 -9.51 1.72 10.95
C MET A 1 -9.95 1.37 12.37
N LEU A 2 -9.73 2.19 13.41
CA LEU A 2 -10.02 1.81 14.80
C LEU A 2 -11.49 1.45 15.11
N ARG A 3 -12.46 1.99 14.36
CA ARG A 3 -13.90 1.67 14.54
C ARG A 3 -14.33 0.35 13.90
N ARG A 4 -13.57 -0.20 12.94
CA ARG A 4 -13.85 -1.49 12.26
C ARG A 4 -13.25 -2.70 12.98
N MET A 5 -12.26 -2.49 13.87
CA MET A 5 -11.60 -3.58 14.62
C MET A 5 -12.48 -4.24 15.69
N ARG A 6 -13.70 -3.73 15.94
CA ARG A 6 -14.61 -4.27 16.97
C ARG A 6 -15.55 -5.38 16.45
N ASP A 7 -15.53 -5.69 15.16
CA ASP A 7 -16.35 -6.75 14.58
C ASP A 7 -15.60 -8.09 14.47
N PRO A 8 -16.30 -9.24 14.60
CA PRO A 8 -15.73 -10.58 14.51
C PRO A 8 -15.18 -10.97 13.12
N GLY A 9 -15.30 -10.11 12.11
CA GLY A 9 -14.60 -10.24 10.80
C GLY A 9 -13.12 -9.81 10.83
N SER A 10 -12.62 -9.31 11.97
CA SER A 10 -11.27 -8.78 12.19
C SER A 10 -10.14 -9.81 12.17
N ALA A 11 -10.44 -11.11 12.18
CA ALA A 11 -9.43 -12.17 12.15
C ALA A 11 -8.54 -12.10 10.89
N GLY A 12 -9.11 -11.74 9.74
CA GLY A 12 -8.35 -11.56 8.50
C GLY A 12 -7.45 -10.33 8.53
N GLU A 13 -7.91 -9.22 9.10
CA GLU A 13 -7.16 -7.97 9.19
C GLU A 13 -5.99 -8.07 10.18
N LEU A 14 -6.19 -8.73 11.33
CA LEU A 14 -5.14 -9.02 12.30
C LEU A 14 -4.11 -10.01 11.73
N SER A 15 -4.56 -10.99 10.94
CA SER A 15 -3.67 -11.92 10.26
C SER A 15 -2.75 -11.21 9.25
N ILE A 16 -3.27 -10.20 8.53
CA ILE A 16 -2.46 -9.37 7.62
C ILE A 16 -1.42 -8.57 8.40
N LEU A 17 -1.81 -7.97 9.54
CA LEU A 17 -0.89 -7.23 10.41
C LEU A 17 0.22 -8.11 10.94
N VAL A 18 -0.12 -9.25 11.53
CA VAL A 18 0.87 -10.15 12.12
C VAL A 18 1.77 -10.75 11.05
N ALA A 19 1.22 -11.16 9.90
CA ALA A 19 2.00 -11.66 8.77
C ALA A 19 2.96 -10.60 8.24
N TRP A 20 2.48 -9.36 8.03
CA TRP A 20 3.33 -8.25 7.59
C TRP A 20 4.42 -7.92 8.61
N LEU A 21 4.06 -7.78 9.90
CA LEU A 21 5.00 -7.44 10.96
C LEU A 21 6.09 -8.52 11.15
N SER A 22 5.75 -9.76 10.82
CA SER A 22 6.69 -10.88 10.83
C SER A 22 7.57 -10.95 9.58
N THR A 23 7.15 -10.40 8.43
CA THR A 23 7.85 -10.54 7.14
C THR A 23 8.55 -9.28 6.65
N PHE A 24 8.13 -8.08 7.08
CA PHE A 24 8.64 -6.81 6.53
C PHE A 24 10.15 -6.57 6.80
N ARG A 25 10.73 -7.27 7.78
CA ARG A 25 12.18 -7.24 8.08
C ARG A 25 12.92 -8.52 7.75
N LEU A 26 12.25 -9.57 7.25
CA LEU A 26 12.93 -10.85 6.98
C LEU A 26 13.94 -10.75 5.83
N GLY A 27 13.76 -9.83 4.89
CA GLY A 27 14.76 -9.57 3.84
C GLY A 27 16.10 -9.09 4.38
N GLU A 28 16.13 -8.40 5.54
CA GLU A 28 17.38 -7.98 6.19
C GLU A 28 18.24 -9.16 6.66
N LEU A 29 17.63 -10.34 6.89
CA LEU A 29 18.35 -11.56 7.28
C LEU A 29 18.94 -12.33 6.08
N VAL A 30 18.52 -12.00 4.86
CA VAL A 30 18.92 -12.72 3.64
C VAL A 30 19.90 -11.91 2.79
N SER A 31 19.78 -10.57 2.76
CA SER A 31 20.71 -9.71 2.03
C SER A 31 20.56 -8.23 2.42
N GLU A 32 21.63 -7.44 2.31
CA GLU A 32 21.62 -5.98 2.52
C GLU A 32 21.07 -5.21 1.29
N GLU A 33 20.96 -5.84 0.12
CA GLU A 33 20.45 -5.23 -1.12
C GLU A 33 19.01 -5.67 -1.43
N ASP A 34 18.16 -4.69 -1.77
CA ASP A 34 16.77 -4.86 -2.23
C ASP A 34 15.86 -5.70 -1.28
N VAL A 35 15.98 -5.38 0.02
CA VAL A 35 15.22 -5.97 1.14
C VAL A 35 13.71 -6.10 0.88
N PRO A 36 13.00 -5.11 0.27
CA PRO A 36 11.57 -5.24 -0.01
C PRO A 36 11.24 -6.33 -1.03
N MET A 37 12.01 -6.44 -2.12
CA MET A 37 11.78 -7.46 -3.14
C MET A 37 12.04 -8.87 -2.59
N GLN A 38 13.10 -9.04 -1.79
CA GLN A 38 13.43 -10.33 -1.17
C GLN A 38 12.42 -10.73 -0.08
N SER A 39 11.94 -9.77 0.71
CA SER A 39 10.88 -10.01 1.71
C SER A 39 9.56 -10.44 1.05
N ALA A 40 9.22 -9.89 -0.11
CA ALA A 40 8.05 -10.30 -0.87
C ALA A 40 8.21 -11.71 -1.47
N ALA A 41 9.42 -12.05 -1.93
CA ALA A 41 9.74 -13.39 -2.42
C ALA A 41 9.71 -14.46 -1.30
N LEU A 42 10.01 -14.07 -0.06
CA LEU A 42 9.88 -14.95 1.11
C LEU A 42 8.44 -15.31 1.43
N VAL A 43 7.46 -14.44 1.14
CA VAL A 43 6.03 -14.78 1.29
C VAL A 43 5.65 -15.96 0.40
N ASP A 44 6.15 -15.98 -0.84
CA ASP A 44 5.98 -17.09 -1.77
C ASP A 44 6.74 -18.33 -1.32
N ARG A 45 8.00 -18.15 -0.90
CA ARG A 45 8.89 -19.25 -0.54
C ARG A 45 8.48 -19.97 0.74
N LEU A 46 7.92 -19.26 1.71
CA LEU A 46 7.48 -19.81 3.00
C LEU A 46 6.04 -20.34 2.97
N ARG A 47 5.34 -20.24 1.83
CA ARG A 47 3.93 -20.63 1.67
C ARG A 47 3.04 -20.06 2.77
N ILE A 48 3.28 -18.81 3.21
CA ILE A 48 2.46 -18.16 4.25
C ILE A 48 0.99 -18.08 3.81
N GLU A 49 0.74 -18.06 2.50
CA GLU A 49 -0.57 -18.29 1.89
C GLU A 49 -1.31 -19.53 2.42
N SER A 50 -0.61 -20.64 2.70
CA SER A 50 -1.19 -21.87 3.27
C SER A 50 -1.56 -21.75 4.75
N LEU A 51 -0.93 -20.82 5.49
CA LEU A 51 -1.21 -20.55 6.90
C LEU A 51 -2.36 -19.54 7.09
N ILE A 52 -2.70 -18.78 6.04
CA ILE A 52 -3.78 -17.79 6.05
C ILE A 52 -5.11 -18.40 5.51
N HIS A 53 -5.19 -19.73 5.39
CA HIS A 53 -6.45 -20.41 5.06
C HIS A 53 -7.40 -20.42 6.28
N GLY A 54 -8.19 -19.37 6.42
CA GLY A 54 -9.52 -19.45 7.04
C GLY A 54 -10.56 -19.71 5.95
N ASP A 55 -11.54 -20.58 6.20
CA ASP A 55 -12.60 -21.03 5.27
C ASP A 55 -13.51 -19.90 4.75
N GLY A 56 -12.96 -18.98 3.94
CA GLY A 56 -13.67 -17.86 3.35
C GLY A 56 -13.09 -17.49 1.97
N PRO A 57 -13.63 -16.45 1.30
CA PRO A 57 -13.30 -16.07 -0.08
C PRO A 57 -11.93 -15.37 -0.21
N VAL A 58 -10.89 -15.94 0.41
CA VAL A 58 -9.64 -15.26 0.75
C VAL A 58 -8.49 -15.68 -0.18
N LYS A 59 -8.70 -15.59 -1.50
CA LYS A 59 -7.62 -15.71 -2.50
C LYS A 59 -6.81 -14.41 -2.68
N ARG A 60 -7.20 -13.35 -1.98
CA ARG A 60 -6.70 -11.97 -2.19
C ARG A 60 -5.57 -11.56 -1.23
N ILE A 61 -5.46 -12.20 -0.07
CA ILE A 61 -4.49 -11.81 0.97
C ILE A 61 -3.03 -11.90 0.49
N PRO A 62 -2.58 -12.98 -0.19
CA PRO A 62 -1.19 -13.07 -0.62
C PRO A 62 -0.79 -11.95 -1.58
N VAL A 63 -1.67 -11.56 -2.50
CA VAL A 63 -1.40 -10.49 -3.48
C VAL A 63 -1.34 -9.11 -2.81
N VAL A 64 -2.28 -8.82 -1.92
CA VAL A 64 -2.29 -7.55 -1.16
C VAL A 64 -1.04 -7.46 -0.27
N LEU A 65 -0.66 -8.55 0.40
CA LEU A 65 0.55 -8.59 1.23
C LEU A 65 1.82 -8.29 0.42
N LYS A 66 1.97 -8.88 -0.77
CA LYS A 66 3.10 -8.58 -1.67
C LYS A 66 3.13 -7.10 -2.08
N MET A 67 1.97 -6.53 -2.42
CA MET A 67 1.88 -5.11 -2.75
C MET A 67 2.29 -4.23 -1.56
N ILE A 68 1.84 -4.58 -0.35
CA ILE A 68 2.23 -3.87 0.87
C ILE A 68 3.75 -3.95 1.07
N ILE A 69 4.35 -5.13 0.92
CA ILE A 69 5.79 -5.30 1.13
C ILE A 69 6.63 -4.54 0.10
N ARG A 70 6.26 -4.61 -1.20
CA ARG A 70 6.99 -3.93 -2.28
C ARG A 70 6.90 -2.41 -2.18
N HIS A 71 5.73 -1.90 -1.81
CA HIS A 71 5.46 -0.46 -1.78
C HIS A 71 5.39 0.10 -0.35
N GLN A 72 5.92 -0.62 0.65
CA GLN A 72 5.86 -0.21 2.08
C GLN A 72 6.46 1.19 2.35
N ASP A 73 7.31 1.67 1.44
CA ASP A 73 7.93 2.99 1.49
C ASP A 73 7.09 4.11 0.85
N ALA A 74 5.91 3.80 0.30
CA ALA A 74 5.08 4.77 -0.40
C ALA A 74 4.74 6.01 0.44
N PHE A 75 4.62 5.86 1.76
CA PHE A 75 4.33 6.95 2.70
C PHE A 75 5.53 7.35 3.58
N THR A 76 6.74 6.89 3.29
CA THR A 76 7.93 7.23 4.09
C THR A 76 8.59 8.53 3.63
N ALA A 77 8.44 8.90 2.36
CA ALA A 77 8.97 10.14 1.79
C ALA A 77 8.56 11.40 2.60
N GLU A 78 9.48 12.36 2.71
CA GLU A 78 9.29 13.58 3.52
C GLU A 78 8.53 14.70 2.79
N SER A 79 8.48 14.63 1.46
CA SER A 79 7.73 15.54 0.61
C SER A 79 6.47 14.87 0.06
N GLU A 80 5.43 15.66 -0.16
CA GLU A 80 4.20 15.19 -0.81
C GLU A 80 4.47 14.65 -2.22
N ASN A 81 5.37 15.30 -2.96
CA ASN A 81 5.78 14.85 -4.29
C ASN A 81 6.41 13.46 -4.27
N GLY A 82 7.26 13.17 -3.26
CA GLY A 82 7.86 11.84 -3.12
C GLY A 82 6.81 10.75 -2.84
N ILE A 83 5.78 11.07 -2.06
CA ILE A 83 4.65 10.16 -1.81
C ILE A 83 3.86 9.92 -3.11
N LEU A 84 3.56 10.98 -3.86
CA LEU A 84 2.84 10.87 -5.13
C LEU A 84 3.61 10.05 -6.17
N GLN A 85 4.93 10.25 -6.28
CA GLN A 85 5.78 9.46 -7.17
C GLN A 85 5.80 7.98 -6.77
N ALA A 86 5.88 7.67 -5.48
CA ALA A 86 5.84 6.28 -5.02
C ALA A 86 4.47 5.62 -5.28
N LEU A 87 3.37 6.36 -5.09
CA LEU A 87 2.03 5.89 -5.42
C LEU A 87 1.83 5.71 -6.93
N GLN A 88 2.47 6.55 -7.75
CA GLN A 88 2.48 6.38 -9.20
C GLN A 88 3.24 5.11 -9.60
N ALA A 89 4.41 4.85 -9.01
CA ALA A 89 5.17 3.63 -9.22
C ALA A 89 4.36 2.37 -8.84
N MET A 90 3.58 2.44 -7.75
CA MET A 90 2.63 1.38 -7.37
C MET A 90 1.56 1.15 -8.43
N LEU A 91 1.06 2.21 -9.09
CA LEU A 91 0.05 2.09 -10.16
C LEU A 91 0.59 1.40 -11.42
N ASP A 92 1.90 1.41 -11.61
CA ASP A 92 2.59 0.78 -12.74
C ASP A 92 3.06 -0.65 -12.44
N ASP A 93 2.85 -1.15 -11.21
CA ASP A 93 3.14 -2.53 -10.84
C ASP A 93 2.19 -3.52 -11.54
N GLY A 94 2.76 -4.52 -12.23
CA GLY A 94 1.99 -5.52 -12.98
C GLY A 94 1.07 -6.39 -12.11
N GLU A 95 1.39 -6.57 -10.83
CA GLU A 95 0.57 -7.35 -9.88
C GLU A 95 -0.59 -6.52 -9.30
N LEU A 96 -0.56 -5.19 -9.45
CA LEU A 96 -1.61 -4.30 -8.96
C LEU A 96 -2.98 -4.65 -9.53
N ARG A 97 -3.07 -5.02 -10.82
CA ARG A 97 -4.34 -5.36 -11.45
C ARG A 97 -5.07 -6.49 -10.71
N LYS A 98 -4.31 -7.49 -10.24
CA LYS A 98 -4.84 -8.59 -9.44
C LYS A 98 -5.22 -8.11 -8.03
N ALA A 99 -4.38 -7.27 -7.41
CA ALA A 99 -4.63 -6.72 -6.08
C ALA A 99 -5.92 -5.89 -6.01
N LEU A 100 -6.16 -5.11 -7.06
CA LEU A 100 -7.28 -4.18 -7.22
C LEU A 100 -8.53 -4.81 -7.86
N GLN A 101 -8.48 -6.09 -8.22
CA GLN A 101 -9.57 -6.78 -8.92
C GLN A 101 -10.06 -6.01 -10.14
N VAL A 102 -9.11 -5.59 -10.99
CA VAL A 102 -9.41 -4.79 -12.18
C VAL A 102 -10.26 -5.62 -13.15
N ASN A 103 -11.39 -5.04 -13.56
CA ASN A 103 -12.28 -5.59 -14.57
C ASN A 103 -12.26 -4.69 -15.81
N GLU A 104 -12.49 -5.28 -16.98
CA GLU A 104 -12.64 -4.55 -18.23
C GLU A 104 -14.12 -4.47 -18.62
N HIS A 105 -14.60 -3.26 -18.89
CA HIS A 105 -15.94 -3.01 -19.39
C HIS A 105 -15.85 -2.03 -20.55
N GLU A 106 -16.29 -2.44 -21.74
CA GLU A 106 -16.26 -1.65 -22.97
C GLU A 106 -14.86 -1.08 -23.32
N GLY A 107 -13.80 -1.88 -23.10
CA GLY A 107 -12.41 -1.46 -23.34
C GLY A 107 -11.84 -0.50 -22.30
N VAL A 108 -12.57 -0.23 -21.21
CA VAL A 108 -12.12 0.61 -20.09
C VAL A 108 -11.85 -0.25 -18.87
N LEU A 109 -10.67 -0.08 -18.27
CA LEU A 109 -10.25 -0.79 -17.05
C LEU A 109 -10.78 -0.08 -15.80
N TYR A 110 -11.65 -0.76 -15.06
CA TYR A 110 -12.20 -0.31 -13.78
C TYR A 110 -11.61 -1.12 -12.64
N TYR A 111 -11.09 -0.46 -11.61
CA TYR A 111 -10.65 -1.13 -10.40
C TYR A 111 -11.77 -1.15 -9.35
N ASN A 112 -11.69 -2.10 -8.42
CA ASN A 112 -12.57 -2.11 -7.27
C ASN A 112 -12.12 -1.01 -6.26
N LYS A 113 -13.02 -0.07 -5.93
CA LYS A 113 -12.76 1.03 -4.98
C LYS A 113 -12.30 0.51 -3.62
N GLU A 114 -13.08 -0.39 -3.01
CA GLU A 114 -12.77 -0.95 -1.69
C GLU A 114 -11.42 -1.67 -1.72
N ALA A 115 -11.11 -2.30 -2.86
CA ALA A 115 -9.85 -2.98 -3.05
C ALA A 115 -8.65 -2.04 -2.97
N LEU A 116 -8.75 -0.88 -3.60
CA LEU A 116 -7.75 0.19 -3.56
C LEU A 116 -7.67 0.82 -2.16
N GLU A 117 -8.80 1.13 -1.54
CA GLU A 117 -8.84 1.76 -0.21
C GLU A 117 -8.16 0.90 0.86
N ILE A 118 -8.43 -0.41 0.84
CA ILE A 118 -7.77 -1.39 1.72
C ILE A 118 -6.26 -1.39 1.49
N LEU A 119 -5.82 -1.44 0.24
CA LEU A 119 -4.38 -1.43 -0.09
C LEU A 119 -3.71 -0.15 0.42
N LEU A 120 -4.32 1.00 0.19
CA LEU A 120 -3.79 2.30 0.62
C LEU A 120 -3.73 2.43 2.15
N ASP A 121 -4.76 1.96 2.86
CA ASP A 121 -4.76 1.93 4.33
C ASP A 121 -3.59 1.10 4.87
N TRP A 122 -3.32 -0.05 4.26
CA TRP A 122 -2.20 -0.90 4.64
C TRP A 122 -0.83 -0.29 4.33
N LEU A 123 -0.67 0.31 3.15
CA LEU A 123 0.56 1.01 2.77
C LEU A 123 0.85 2.21 3.68
N PHE A 124 -0.19 2.96 4.03
CA PHE A 124 -0.08 4.07 4.98
C PHE A 124 0.38 3.56 6.35
N LEU A 125 -0.26 2.51 6.87
CA LEU A 125 0.10 1.91 8.15
C LEU A 125 1.53 1.35 8.14
N ALA A 126 1.92 0.64 7.09
CA ALA A 126 3.27 0.11 6.90
C ALA A 126 4.32 1.23 6.94
N GLY A 127 4.09 2.31 6.18
CA GLY A 127 4.98 3.47 6.19
C GLY A 127 5.07 4.14 7.57
N MET A 128 3.97 4.23 8.32
CA MET A 128 3.98 4.83 9.66
C MET A 128 4.76 3.96 10.65
N ILE A 129 4.56 2.64 10.62
CA ILE A 129 5.30 1.70 11.47
C ILE A 129 6.80 1.75 11.15
N LYS A 130 7.16 1.79 9.87
CA LYS A 130 8.56 1.86 9.43
C LYS A 130 9.24 3.14 9.91
N ARG A 131 8.56 4.30 9.82
CA ARG A 131 9.07 5.56 10.37
C ARG A 131 9.18 5.54 11.90
N ALA A 132 8.20 4.96 12.59
CA ALA A 132 8.22 4.85 14.05
C ALA A 132 9.34 3.93 14.57
N THR A 133 9.76 2.94 13.78
CA THR A 133 10.81 1.97 14.15
C THR A 133 12.21 2.32 13.61
N ALA A 134 12.33 3.32 12.72
CA ALA A 134 13.60 3.71 12.10
C ALA A 134 14.66 4.27 13.07
N LYS A 135 14.28 4.72 14.28
CA LYS A 135 15.23 5.21 15.30
C LYS A 135 14.88 4.68 16.70
N PRO A 136 15.69 3.81 17.30
CA PRO A 136 15.55 3.43 18.70
C PRO A 136 15.65 4.68 19.59
N GLY A 137 14.62 4.95 20.40
CA GLY A 137 14.62 6.04 21.38
C GLY A 137 14.14 7.41 20.89
N ALA A 138 13.78 7.58 19.61
CA ALA A 138 13.23 8.83 19.07
C ALA A 138 11.72 8.73 18.82
N ALA A 139 10.96 8.23 19.81
CA ALA A 139 9.50 8.13 19.73
C ALA A 139 8.80 9.50 19.86
N THR A 140 9.31 10.53 19.19
CA THR A 140 8.55 11.76 18.96
C THR A 140 7.82 11.58 17.65
N ILE A 141 6.55 11.19 17.74
CA ILE A 141 5.63 11.21 16.59
C ILE A 141 5.59 12.66 16.11
N ASP A 142 6.15 12.94 14.92
CA ASP A 142 6.02 14.23 14.25
C ASP A 142 4.55 14.39 13.79
N PRO A 143 3.71 15.17 14.50
CA PRO A 143 2.29 15.25 14.19
C PRO A 143 2.06 15.97 12.86
N ALA A 144 2.93 16.92 12.51
CA ALA A 144 2.87 17.63 11.24
C ALA A 144 3.23 16.69 10.08
N GLY A 145 4.25 15.86 10.24
CA GLY A 145 4.61 14.81 9.28
C GLY A 145 3.51 13.77 9.08
N LEU A 146 2.83 13.36 10.15
CA LEU A 146 1.69 12.44 10.09
C LEU A 146 0.50 13.08 9.35
N ASN A 147 0.15 14.31 9.69
CA ASN A 147 -0.96 15.04 9.06
C ASN A 147 -0.72 15.25 7.56
N ARG A 148 0.51 15.56 7.14
CA ARG A 148 0.88 15.67 5.72
C ARG A 148 0.62 14.37 4.97
N ARG A 149 1.04 13.24 5.53
CA ARG A 149 0.86 11.91 4.90
C ARG A 149 -0.60 11.48 4.87
N LEU A 150 -1.35 11.79 5.93
CA LEU A 150 -2.79 11.57 5.97
C LEU A 150 -3.49 12.43 4.91
N ALA A 151 -3.08 13.69 4.74
CA ALA A 151 -3.60 14.56 3.69
C ALA A 151 -3.31 13.98 2.30
N SER A 152 -2.10 13.47 2.03
CA SER A 152 -1.78 12.81 0.76
C SER A 152 -2.62 11.55 0.51
N LEU A 153 -2.87 10.73 1.54
CA LEU A 153 -3.76 9.57 1.46
C LEU A 153 -5.20 9.98 1.09
N LEU A 154 -5.73 11.00 1.76
CA LEU A 154 -7.08 11.51 1.51
C LEU A 154 -7.18 12.16 0.12
N ASN A 155 -6.15 12.91 -0.29
CA ASN A 155 -6.08 13.50 -1.63
C ASN A 155 -6.09 12.41 -2.71
N PHE A 156 -5.30 11.35 -2.53
CA PHE A 156 -5.30 10.22 -3.46
C PHE A 156 -6.67 9.54 -3.57
N ARG A 157 -7.39 9.38 -2.45
CA ARG A 157 -8.77 8.85 -2.45
C ARG A 157 -9.73 9.75 -3.21
N ASN A 158 -9.61 11.07 -3.02
CA ASN A 158 -10.41 12.04 -3.76
C ASN A 158 -10.13 11.97 -5.28
N LEU A 159 -8.86 11.84 -5.67
CA LEU A 159 -8.49 11.64 -7.09
C LEU A 159 -9.06 10.33 -7.64
N SER A 160 -9.05 9.26 -6.84
CA SER A 160 -9.70 7.99 -7.18
C SER A 160 -11.19 8.17 -7.46
N ASP A 161 -11.92 8.88 -6.59
CA ASP A 161 -13.35 9.15 -6.77
C ASP A 161 -13.61 10.00 -8.02
N GLN A 162 -12.81 11.05 -8.25
CA GLN A 162 -12.91 11.90 -9.44
C GLN A 162 -12.59 11.16 -10.74
N SER A 163 -11.75 10.11 -10.68
CA SER A 163 -11.42 9.31 -11.85
C SER A 163 -12.57 8.42 -12.33
N GLY A 164 -13.63 8.27 -11.52
CA GLY A 164 -14.71 7.31 -11.76
C GLY A 164 -14.23 5.86 -11.67
N TYR A 165 -13.22 5.60 -10.84
CA TYR A 165 -12.58 4.30 -10.65
C TYR A 165 -11.96 3.69 -11.91
N ARG A 166 -11.65 4.52 -12.90
CA ARG A 166 -10.93 4.11 -14.11
C ARG A 166 -9.44 4.13 -13.86
N LEU A 167 -8.76 3.02 -14.11
CA LEU A 167 -7.32 2.88 -13.84
C LEU A 167 -6.51 3.93 -14.60
N ASP A 168 -6.77 4.10 -15.90
CA ASP A 168 -6.08 5.11 -16.70
C ASP A 168 -6.45 6.55 -16.30
N GLY A 169 -7.69 6.75 -15.84
CA GLY A 169 -8.15 8.03 -15.31
C GLY A 169 -7.37 8.42 -14.06
N LEU A 170 -7.20 7.48 -13.12
CA LEU A 170 -6.42 7.68 -11.90
C LEU A 170 -4.94 7.94 -12.22
N LYS A 171 -4.33 7.16 -13.12
CA LYS A 171 -2.94 7.39 -13.56
C LYS A 171 -2.75 8.79 -14.13
N LYS A 172 -3.68 9.24 -14.99
CA LYS A 172 -3.65 10.60 -15.54
C LYS A 172 -3.82 11.67 -14.47
N ALA A 173 -4.77 11.47 -13.55
CA ALA A 173 -5.04 12.39 -12.46
C ALA A 173 -3.84 12.60 -11.53
N LEU A 174 -3.00 11.56 -11.36
CA LEU A 174 -1.76 11.64 -10.58
C LEU A 174 -0.59 12.23 -11.35
N ALA A 175 -0.53 12.03 -12.68
CA ALA A 175 0.51 12.62 -13.52
C ALA A 175 0.34 14.14 -13.71
N LEU A 176 -0.87 14.67 -13.63
CA LEU A 176 -1.17 16.11 -13.75
C LEU A 176 -0.50 16.97 -12.67
N PRO A 177 -0.64 16.68 -11.36
CA PRO A 177 0.04 17.45 -10.31
C PRO A 177 1.57 17.30 -10.36
N ALA A 178 2.11 16.17 -10.81
CA ALA A 178 3.57 16.00 -10.97
C ALA A 178 4.16 16.94 -12.04
N ARG A 179 3.45 17.14 -13.17
CA ARG A 179 3.91 18.00 -14.28
C ARG A 179 3.74 19.50 -14.02
N ALA A 180 2.73 19.90 -13.25
CA ALA A 180 2.49 21.31 -12.92
C ALA A 180 3.62 21.90 -12.06
N ILE A 181 4.37 21.05 -11.34
CA ILE A 181 5.42 21.46 -10.41
C ILE A 181 6.81 21.42 -11.10
N GLU A 182 7.06 20.49 -12.02
CA GLU A 182 8.29 20.46 -12.84
C GLU A 182 8.43 21.69 -13.76
N GLN A 183 7.32 22.36 -14.09
CA GLN A 183 7.33 23.60 -14.89
C GLN A 183 7.53 24.87 -14.04
N GLN A 184 7.67 24.74 -12.71
CA GLN A 184 7.85 25.85 -11.78
C GLN A 184 9.19 25.80 -11.01
N ALA A 185 10.05 24.82 -11.31
CA ALA A 185 11.42 24.69 -10.79
C ALA A 185 12.44 25.07 -11.88
#